data_AF-A0A345VIJ5-F1
#
_entry.id   AF-A0A345VIJ5-F1
#
_cell.length_a   1.000
_cell.length_b   1.000
_cell.length_c   1.000
_cell.angle_alpha   90.00
_cell.angle_beta   90.00
_cell.angle_gamma   90.00
#
_symmetry.space_group_name_H-M   'P 1'
#
loop_
_entity.id
_entity.type
_entity.pdbx_description
1 polymer ?
#
loop_
_entity_poly.entity_id
_entity_poly.type
_entity_poly.pdbx_seq_one_letter_code
_entity_poly.pdbx_strand_id
1 'polypeptide(L)'
;MANKTFFGTTEILHNMTYEAISVTVDKTTTETVTENGRKIVKAGTLLAGDGASIFDDRSKKVKANATTPDGVLLYDVDVTDGDAQASLVYRGTLRADKVNGGTVSSEIKTALPHIQFVKGA
;
A
#
# COMPACT_ATOMS: atom_id res chain seq x y z
N MET A 1 -6.09 14.84 -27.20
CA MET A 1 -5.82 15.44 -25.88
C MET A 1 -5.50 14.31 -24.93
N ALA A 2 -4.30 14.30 -24.33
CA ALA A 2 -3.90 13.25 -23.42
C ALA A 2 -4.74 13.37 -22.12
N ASN A 3 -5.51 12.33 -21.81
CA ASN A 3 -6.22 12.22 -20.53
C ASN A 3 -5.17 12.11 -19.42
N LYS A 4 -4.81 13.26 -18.84
CA LYS A 4 -3.92 13.34 -17.68
C LYS A 4 -4.75 12.94 -16.46
N THR A 5 -4.64 11.68 -16.04
CA THR A 5 -5.26 11.20 -14.80
C THR A 5 -4.55 11.86 -13.63
N PHE A 6 -5.06 13.00 -13.20
CA PHE A 6 -4.73 13.57 -11.90
C PHE A 6 -5.37 12.65 -10.84
N PHE A 7 -4.55 11.97 -10.04
CA PHE A 7 -4.98 11.22 -8.84
C PHE A 7 -6.17 10.29 -9.09
N GLY A 8 -5.97 9.30 -9.97
CA GLY A 8 -6.96 8.24 -10.15
C GLY A 8 -6.99 7.35 -8.91
N THR A 9 -8.05 7.52 -8.11
CA THR A 9 -8.55 6.61 -7.07
C THR A 9 -8.42 5.15 -7.51
N THR A 10 -7.24 4.56 -7.28
CA THR A 10 -7.09 3.13 -7.44
C THR A 10 -7.84 2.51 -6.28
N GLU A 11 -9.09 2.14 -6.52
CA GLU A 11 -9.93 1.48 -5.53
C GLU A 11 -9.39 0.07 -5.33
N ILE A 12 -8.49 -0.08 -4.36
CA ILE A 12 -7.94 -1.39 -4.01
C ILE A 12 -8.94 -2.21 -3.18
N LEU A 13 -9.94 -1.56 -2.59
CA LEU A 13 -10.97 -2.22 -1.80
C LEU A 13 -11.97 -2.92 -2.71
N HIS A 14 -12.29 -4.17 -2.37
CA HIS A 14 -13.40 -4.89 -2.98
C HIS A 14 -14.71 -4.61 -2.24
N ASN A 15 -14.65 -4.41 -0.92
CA ASN A 15 -15.79 -4.06 -0.06
C ASN A 15 -15.43 -2.88 0.85
N MET A 16 -16.44 -2.13 1.29
CA MET A 16 -16.28 -0.98 2.20
C MET A 16 -15.98 -1.39 3.65
N THR A 17 -16.17 -2.66 4.01
CA THR A 17 -15.78 -3.19 5.31
C THR A 17 -14.29 -3.54 5.31
N TYR A 18 -13.47 -2.65 5.88
CA TYR A 18 -12.03 -2.84 6.04
C TYR A 18 -11.55 -2.20 7.35
N GLU A 19 -10.41 -2.67 7.85
CA GLU A 19 -9.70 -2.05 8.95
C GLU A 19 -8.34 -1.55 8.44
N ALA A 20 -8.06 -0.27 8.72
CA ALA A 20 -6.80 0.37 8.37
C ALA A 20 -6.22 1.11 9.57
N ILE A 21 -4.89 1.14 9.65
CA ILE A 21 -4.13 1.89 10.65
C ILE A 21 -3.38 3.04 10.00
N SER A 22 -3.18 4.13 10.74
CA SER A 22 -2.29 5.21 10.32
C SER A 22 -0.83 4.81 10.52
N VAL A 23 -0.04 4.97 9.48
CA VAL A 23 1.40 4.68 9.45
C VAL A 23 2.16 5.80 8.77
N THR A 24 3.45 5.93 9.06
CA THR A 24 4.32 6.90 8.42
C THR A 24 5.17 6.19 7.36
N VAL A 25 4.99 6.54 6.10
CA VAL A 25 5.76 5.99 4.98
C VAL A 25 7.09 6.74 4.89
N ASP A 26 8.19 5.98 4.87
CA ASP A 26 9.52 6.56 4.74
C ASP A 26 9.78 7.03 3.31
N LYS A 27 10.31 8.25 3.15
CA LYS A 27 10.61 8.81 1.83
C LYS A 27 11.61 7.99 1.00
N THR A 28 12.43 7.17 1.65
CA THR A 28 13.45 6.32 1.01
C THR A 28 12.88 5.01 0.47
N THR A 29 11.57 4.80 0.57
CA THR A 29 10.90 3.64 -0.02
C THR A 29 11.20 3.51 -1.52
N THR A 30 11.25 2.27 -2.00
CA THR A 30 11.73 1.91 -3.34
C THR A 30 10.61 1.89 -4.41
N GLU A 31 9.38 1.59 -4.01
CA GLU A 31 8.20 1.51 -4.89
C GLU A 31 7.53 2.88 -5.08
N THR A 32 8.26 3.85 -5.64
CA THR A 32 7.73 5.19 -5.91
C THR A 32 7.74 5.51 -7.39
N VAL A 33 6.65 6.11 -7.87
CA VAL A 33 6.54 6.66 -9.22
C VAL A 33 6.77 8.16 -9.15
N THR A 34 7.57 8.70 -10.08
CA THR A 34 7.70 10.15 -10.22
C THR A 34 6.69 10.64 -11.24
N GLU A 35 5.68 11.40 -10.80
CA GLU A 35 4.70 12.04 -11.67
C GLU A 35 4.74 13.55 -11.47
N ASN A 36 4.94 14.29 -12.57
CA ASN A 36 4.89 15.76 -12.56
C ASN A 36 5.84 16.41 -11.52
N GLY A 37 7.01 15.80 -11.30
CA GLY A 37 8.03 16.25 -10.35
C GLY A 37 7.79 15.83 -8.89
N ARG A 38 6.74 15.03 -8.62
CA ARG A 38 6.41 14.52 -7.29
C ARG A 38 6.69 13.02 -7.18
N LYS A 39 7.26 12.61 -6.05
CA LYS A 39 7.54 11.22 -5.70
C LYS A 39 6.32 10.63 -5.00
N ILE A 40 5.61 9.74 -5.67
CA ILE A 40 4.33 9.19 -5.21
C ILE A 40 4.45 7.69 -4.99
N VAL A 41 4.03 7.21 -3.82
CA VAL A 41 3.77 5.79 -3.56
C VAL A 41 2.34 5.50 -3.98
N LYS A 42 2.14 4.58 -4.91
CA LYS A 42 0.79 4.25 -5.42
C LYS A 42 -0.01 3.41 -4.43
N ALA A 43 -1.32 3.62 -4.39
CA ALA A 43 -2.25 2.74 -3.69
C ALA A 43 -2.08 1.29 -4.20
N GLY A 44 -2.22 0.33 -3.29
CA GLY A 44 -1.99 -1.09 -3.58
C GLY A 44 -0.56 -1.55 -3.36
N THR A 45 0.37 -0.64 -3.04
CA THR A 45 1.72 -1.02 -2.62
C THR A 45 1.70 -1.76 -1.29
N LEU A 46 2.46 -2.85 -1.25
CA LEU A 46 2.68 -3.67 -0.06
C LEU A 46 3.71 -2.99 0.84
N LEU A 47 3.33 -2.71 2.09
CA LEU A 47 4.18 -2.00 3.04
C LEU A 47 4.44 -2.86 4.28
N ALA A 48 5.64 -2.74 4.85
CA ALA A 48 6.03 -3.34 6.11
C ALA A 48 6.87 -2.36 6.94
N GLY A 49 6.87 -2.50 8.25
CA GLY A 49 7.72 -1.71 9.14
C GLY A 49 9.22 -1.96 8.88
N ASP A 50 10.03 -0.92 9.07
CA ASP A 50 11.48 -0.97 8.87
C ASP A 50 12.17 -1.69 10.06
N GLY A 51 12.53 -2.95 9.84
CA GLY A 51 13.23 -3.80 10.81
C GLY A 51 12.34 -4.56 11.80
N ALA A 52 11.08 -4.16 11.98
CA ALA A 52 10.07 -4.86 12.76
C ALA A 52 8.68 -4.59 12.19
N SER A 53 7.71 -5.48 12.45
CA SER A 53 6.34 -5.27 12.02
C SER A 53 5.76 -4.01 12.66
N ILE A 54 4.99 -3.24 11.90
CA ILE A 54 4.31 -2.03 12.42
C ILE A 54 3.27 -2.36 13.50
N PHE A 55 2.82 -3.61 13.59
CA PHE A 55 1.93 -4.08 14.65
C PHE A 55 2.64 -4.27 15.99
N ASP A 56 3.93 -4.59 15.96
CA ASP A 56 4.76 -4.76 17.15
C ASP A 56 5.37 -3.43 17.62
N ASP A 57 5.83 -2.60 16.68
CA ASP A 57 6.44 -1.30 16.97
C ASP A 57 5.90 -0.20 16.06
N ARG A 58 4.94 0.56 16.59
CA ARG A 58 4.31 1.70 15.91
C ARG A 58 5.19 2.94 15.79
N SER A 59 6.37 2.96 16.42
CA SER A 59 7.34 4.06 16.26
C SER A 59 8.13 3.96 14.95
N LYS A 60 8.10 2.78 14.32
CA LYS A 60 8.79 2.53 13.06
C LYS A 60 8.03 3.13 11.89
N LYS A 61 8.80 3.51 10.88
CA LYS A 61 8.26 3.90 9.58
C LYS A 61 8.05 2.65 8.73
N VAL A 62 7.15 2.75 7.77
CA VAL A 62 6.88 1.67 6.82
C VAL A 62 7.59 1.93 5.49
N LYS A 63 8.06 0.86 4.87
CA LYS A 63 8.70 0.81 3.55
C LYS A 63 8.02 -0.24 2.69
N ALA A 64 8.20 -0.13 1.38
CA ALA A 64 7.69 -1.11 0.45
C ALA A 64 8.41 -2.45 0.65
N ASN A 65 7.63 -3.51 0.85
CA ASN A 65 8.16 -4.85 1.04
C ASN A 65 7.13 -5.87 0.54
N ALA A 66 7.46 -6.54 -0.56
CA ALA A 66 6.61 -7.57 -1.18
C ALA A 66 6.82 -8.98 -0.58
N THR A 67 7.78 -9.15 0.33
CA THR A 67 8.15 -10.45 0.91
C THR A 67 7.38 -10.74 2.19
N THR A 68 7.34 -9.76 3.10
CA THR A 68 6.69 -9.86 4.41
C THR A 68 5.87 -8.59 4.68
N PRO A 69 4.82 -8.32 3.90
CA PRO A 69 4.00 -7.13 4.10
C PRO A 69 3.19 -7.19 5.39
N ASP A 70 3.13 -6.07 6.10
CA ASP A 70 2.21 -5.87 7.22
C ASP A 70 0.83 -5.42 6.74
N GLY A 71 0.76 -4.81 5.56
CA GLY A 71 -0.51 -4.41 4.97
C GLY A 71 -0.36 -3.80 3.59
N VAL A 72 -1.46 -3.21 3.12
CA VAL A 72 -1.57 -2.61 1.79
C VAL A 72 -1.92 -1.14 1.88
N LEU A 73 -1.23 -0.30 1.12
CA LEU A 73 -1.49 1.13 1.08
C LEU A 73 -2.85 1.45 0.44
N LEU A 74 -3.72 2.16 1.15
CA LEU A 74 -5.08 2.47 0.67
C LEU A 74 -5.15 3.54 -0.43
N TYR A 75 -4.36 4.61 -0.28
CA TYR A 75 -4.40 5.78 -1.17
C TYR A 75 -3.00 6.14 -1.64
N ASP A 76 -2.90 6.81 -2.79
CA ASP A 76 -1.64 7.37 -3.26
C ASP A 76 -1.10 8.35 -2.21
N VAL A 77 0.19 8.24 -1.90
CA VAL A 77 0.87 9.08 -0.90
C VAL A 77 2.03 9.79 -1.55
N ASP A 78 2.06 11.11 -1.39
CA ASP A 78 3.16 11.96 -1.84
C ASP A 78 4.26 12.00 -0.77
N VAL A 79 5.46 11.52 -1.10
CA VAL A 79 6.66 11.52 -0.27
C VAL A 79 7.76 12.43 -0.83
N THR A 80 7.38 13.42 -1.64
CA THR A 80 8.31 14.37 -2.30
C THR A 80 9.10 15.18 -1.27
N ASP A 81 8.40 15.80 -0.32
CA ASP A 81 8.97 16.75 0.63
C ASP A 81 9.42 16.11 1.94
N GLY A 82 9.12 14.83 2.17
CA GLY A 82 9.45 14.13 3.39
C GLY A 82 8.67 12.83 3.59
N ASP A 83 8.75 12.32 4.82
CA ASP A 83 7.91 11.19 5.23
C ASP A 83 6.45 11.63 5.29
N ALA A 84 5.54 10.76 4.90
CA ALA A 84 4.13 11.09 4.79
C ALA A 84 3.25 10.09 5.55
N GLN A 85 2.15 10.58 6.11
CA GLN A 85 1.17 9.70 6.73
C GLN A 85 0.33 9.00 5.67
N ALA A 86 0.04 7.74 5.95
CA ALA A 86 -0.68 6.85 5.07
C ALA A 86 -1.65 5.96 5.85
N SER A 87 -2.66 5.46 5.16
CA SER A 87 -3.56 4.45 5.69
C SER A 87 -3.15 3.07 5.18
N LEU A 88 -2.71 2.21 6.10
CA LEU A 88 -2.34 0.82 5.83
C LEU A 88 -3.52 -0.09 6.15
N VAL A 89 -4.09 -0.71 5.13
CA VAL A 89 -5.14 -1.73 5.29
C VAL A 89 -4.49 -3.04 5.72
N TYR A 90 -4.95 -3.59 6.84
CA TYR A 90 -4.46 -4.88 7.37
C TYR A 90 -5.56 -5.94 7.49
N ARG A 91 -6.84 -5.54 7.40
CA ARG A 91 -7.97 -6.48 7.27
C ARG A 91 -8.99 -5.98 6.26
N GLY A 92 -9.60 -6.93 5.55
CA GLY A 92 -10.70 -6.64 4.63
C GLY A 92 -10.61 -7.45 3.35
N THR A 93 -11.37 -7.03 2.34
CA THR A 93 -11.31 -7.63 1.01
C THR A 93 -10.66 -6.67 0.02
N LEU A 94 -9.60 -7.12 -0.64
CA LEU A 94 -8.84 -6.32 -1.60
C LEU A 94 -8.91 -6.91 -3.01
N ARG A 95 -8.88 -6.05 -4.01
CA ARG A 95 -8.83 -6.43 -5.43
C ARG A 95 -7.43 -6.90 -5.78
N ALA A 96 -7.27 -8.20 -6.03
CA ALA A 96 -5.97 -8.80 -6.35
C ALA A 96 -5.31 -8.17 -7.58
N ASP A 97 -6.11 -7.72 -8.55
CA ASP A 97 -5.67 -7.03 -9.78
C ASP A 97 -5.13 -5.62 -9.55
N LYS A 98 -5.41 -5.00 -8.40
CA LYS A 98 -4.97 -3.64 -8.05
C LYS A 98 -3.91 -3.60 -6.94
N VAL A 99 -3.57 -4.74 -6.35
CA VAL A 99 -2.54 -4.84 -5.31
C VAL A 99 -1.22 -5.31 -5.93
N ASN A 100 -0.11 -4.67 -5.56
CA ASN A 100 1.25 -5.04 -5.97
C ASN A 100 1.41 -5.19 -7.51
N GLY A 101 0.84 -4.25 -8.27
CA GLY A 101 0.84 -4.33 -9.74
C GLY A 101 0.09 -5.53 -10.31
N GLY A 102 -0.81 -6.15 -9.53
CA GLY A 102 -1.59 -7.33 -9.91
C GLY A 102 -0.95 -8.67 -9.51
N THR A 103 0.21 -8.66 -8.86
CA THR A 103 0.96 -9.87 -8.49
C THR A 103 0.89 -10.13 -6.99
N VAL A 104 -0.05 -10.97 -6.57
CA VAL A 104 -0.18 -11.41 -5.17
C VAL A 104 0.26 -12.88 -5.06
N SER A 105 1.49 -13.10 -4.60
CA SER A 105 2.05 -14.44 -4.35
C SER A 105 1.36 -15.12 -3.15
N SER A 106 1.53 -16.44 -3.02
CA SER A 106 1.05 -17.19 -1.85
C SER A 106 1.66 -16.69 -0.54
N GLU A 107 2.90 -16.23 -0.56
CA GLU A 107 3.61 -15.70 0.60
C GLU A 107 2.94 -14.44 1.13
N ILE A 108 2.54 -13.53 0.24
CA ILE A 108 1.78 -12.31 0.60
C ILE A 108 0.43 -12.67 1.24
N LYS A 109 -0.25 -13.71 0.71
CA LYS A 109 -1.51 -14.19 1.30
C LYS A 109 -1.31 -14.79 2.68
N THR A 110 -0.19 -15.47 2.91
CA THR A 110 0.17 -16.01 4.23
C THR A 110 0.57 -14.90 5.21
N ALA A 111 1.29 -13.87 4.74
CA ALA A 111 1.67 -12.71 5.54
C ALA A 111 0.47 -11.84 5.94
N LEU A 112 -0.57 -11.81 5.11
CA LEU A 112 -1.80 -11.03 5.31
C LEU A 112 -3.02 -11.93 5.56
N PRO A 113 -3.06 -12.68 6.68
CA PRO A 113 -4.09 -13.70 6.91
C PRO A 113 -5.51 -13.12 7.07
N HIS A 114 -5.61 -11.83 7.37
CA HIS A 114 -6.88 -11.13 7.53
C HIS A 114 -7.34 -10.37 6.29
N ILE A 115 -6.58 -10.46 5.19
CA ILE A 115 -6.91 -9.86 3.91
C ILE A 115 -7.31 -10.95 2.94
N GLN A 116 -8.53 -10.84 2.43
CA GLN A 116 -9.00 -11.72 1.37
C GLN A 116 -8.85 -11.03 0.03
N PHE A 117 -7.94 -11.57 -0.79
CA PHE A 117 -7.73 -11.10 -2.16
C PHE A 117 -8.79 -11.69 -3.09
N VAL A 118 -9.65 -10.83 -3.61
CA VAL A 118 -10.68 -11.16 -4.59
C VAL A 118 -10.19 -10.71 -5.96
N LYS A 119 -10.11 -11.64 -6.91
CA LYS A 119 -9.81 -11.29 -8.30
C LYS A 119 -11.10 -10.70 -8.90
N GLY A 120 -11.06 -9.45 -9.35
CA GLY A 120 -12.20 -8.86 -10.06
C GLY A 120 -12.48 -9.63 -11.34
N ALA A 121 -13.75 -10.00 -11.54
CA ALA A 121 -14.29 -10.38 -12.85
C ALA A 121 -14.61 -9.11 -13.65
#